data_AF-A0A519T4R5-F1
#
_entry.id   AF-A0A519T4R5-F1
#
_cell.length_a   1.000
_cell.length_b   1.000
_cell.length_c   1.000
_cell.angle_alpha   90.00
_cell.angle_beta   90.00
_cell.angle_gamma   90.00
#
_symmetry.space_group_name_H-M   'P 1'
#
loop_
_entity.id
_entity.type
_entity.pdbx_description
1 polymer ?
#
loop_
_entity_poly.entity_id
_entity_poly.type
_entity_poly.pdbx_seq_one_letter_code
_entity_poly.pdbx_strand_id
1 'polypeptide(L)'
;MANPLLNYYQNQPQVWDEMFRAEGVRAEYQHFVAAIEGLAGSEMTRKDELAKKLFMSQGITFTVYSSGEGIEKIFPFDIIPRIISNSEWLRIEAGIKQRLKALNIFLKDIYHQQFIIKDGVVPAALVYSCPQFLREMMNVDVPHDVYTHVAGVDLIRDHDGEFYVLEDNLRTPSGVSYMLENRSITYRIFPDLLPKSNVLPVKDYPD
;
A
#
# COMPACT_ATOMS: atom_id res chain seq x y z
N MET A 1 -27.03 12.92 20.78
CA MET A 1 -25.82 13.25 21.55
C MET A 1 -24.67 13.11 20.58
N ALA A 2 -24.03 14.22 20.19
CA ALA A 2 -22.89 14.18 19.27
C ALA A 2 -21.75 13.42 19.95
N ASN A 3 -21.26 12.35 19.33
CA ASN A 3 -20.19 11.55 19.89
C ASN A 3 -18.89 12.40 19.93
N PRO A 4 -18.22 12.52 21.09
CA PRO A 4 -17.04 13.36 21.23
C PRO A 4 -15.77 12.84 20.54
N LEU A 5 -15.78 11.64 19.95
CA LEU A 5 -14.59 11.00 19.37
C LEU A 5 -13.89 11.87 18.31
N LEU A 6 -14.65 12.55 17.46
CA LEU A 6 -14.10 13.36 16.37
C LEU A 6 -14.04 14.85 16.69
N ASN A 7 -14.46 15.28 17.89
CA ASN A 7 -14.46 16.70 18.27
C ASN A 7 -13.06 17.30 18.34
N TYR A 8 -12.04 16.47 18.54
CA TYR A 8 -10.63 16.88 18.57
C TYR A 8 -9.91 16.63 17.24
N TYR A 9 -10.64 16.22 16.19
CA TYR A 9 -10.05 16.00 14.88
C TYR A 9 -9.59 17.33 14.28
N GLN A 10 -8.30 17.46 14.02
CA GLN A 10 -7.71 18.66 13.45
C GLN A 10 -7.41 18.43 11.97
N ASN A 11 -8.25 19.00 11.11
CA ASN A 11 -7.99 18.98 9.67
C ASN A 11 -6.84 19.95 9.35
N GLN A 12 -5.89 19.51 8.52
CA GLN A 12 -4.77 20.34 8.07
C GLN A 12 -5.13 21.02 6.74
N PRO A 13 -5.19 22.37 6.65
CA PRO A 13 -5.75 23.09 5.49
C PRO A 13 -5.03 22.87 4.15
N GLN A 14 -3.80 22.37 4.17
CA GLN A 14 -2.94 22.18 2.99
C GLN A 14 -2.68 20.71 2.65
N VAL A 15 -3.33 19.80 3.35
CA VAL A 15 -3.15 18.35 3.16
C VAL A 15 -4.47 17.77 2.70
N TRP A 16 -4.41 16.82 1.76
CA TRP A 16 -5.57 16.03 1.43
C TRP A 16 -5.91 15.09 2.60
N ASP A 17 -6.94 15.44 3.36
CA ASP A 17 -7.49 14.57 4.39
C ASP A 17 -8.43 13.53 3.76
N GLU A 18 -8.20 12.26 4.09
CA GLU A 18 -8.95 11.13 3.51
C GLU A 18 -10.36 10.99 4.08
N MET A 19 -10.59 11.46 5.31
CA MET A 19 -11.86 11.32 6.00
C MET A 19 -12.70 12.58 5.89
N PHE A 20 -12.08 13.75 5.93
CA PHE A 20 -12.73 15.06 5.95
C PHE A 20 -12.40 15.92 4.73
N ARG A 21 -13.34 16.81 4.40
CA ARG A 21 -13.18 17.94 3.49
C ARG A 21 -13.83 19.18 4.13
N ALA A 22 -13.77 20.33 3.45
CA ALA A 22 -14.32 21.58 3.97
C ALA A 22 -15.81 21.47 4.37
N GLU A 23 -16.59 20.65 3.66
CA GLU A 23 -18.03 20.45 3.88
C GLU A 23 -18.35 19.33 4.89
N GLY A 24 -17.35 18.70 5.51
CA GLY A 24 -17.50 17.62 6.49
C GLY A 24 -16.94 16.27 6.02
N VAL A 25 -17.52 15.18 6.50
CA VAL A 25 -17.05 13.80 6.22
C VAL A 25 -17.26 13.45 4.75
N ARG A 26 -16.22 12.90 4.11
CA ARG A 26 -16.26 12.40 2.73
C ARG A 26 -17.19 11.18 2.61
N ALA A 27 -17.82 11.02 1.45
CA ALA A 27 -18.85 9.99 1.24
C ALA A 27 -18.34 8.58 1.54
N GLU A 28 -17.09 8.31 1.17
CA GLU A 28 -16.37 7.05 1.37
C GLU A 28 -16.24 6.68 2.85
N TYR A 29 -16.16 7.70 3.73
CA TYR A 29 -16.00 7.52 5.17
C TYR A 29 -17.31 7.63 5.96
N GLN A 30 -18.43 8.06 5.36
CA GLN A 30 -19.68 8.29 6.10
C GLN A 30 -20.17 7.05 6.86
N HIS A 31 -20.11 5.87 6.23
CA HIS A 31 -20.53 4.63 6.87
C HIS A 31 -19.62 4.24 8.04
N PHE A 32 -18.30 4.41 7.86
CA PHE A 32 -17.32 4.16 8.89
C PHE A 32 -17.49 5.12 10.08
N VAL A 33 -17.60 6.43 9.80
CA VAL A 33 -17.81 7.46 10.81
C VAL A 33 -19.10 7.21 11.59
N ALA A 34 -20.22 6.95 10.92
CA ALA A 34 -21.48 6.63 11.60
C ALA A 34 -21.38 5.41 12.52
N ALA A 35 -20.58 4.40 12.13
CA ALA A 35 -20.36 3.21 12.95
C ALA A 35 -19.53 3.50 14.21
N ILE A 36 -18.48 4.33 14.10
CA ILE A 36 -17.64 4.69 15.25
C ILE A 36 -18.27 5.77 16.14
N GLU A 37 -19.11 6.65 15.58
CA GLU A 37 -19.93 7.61 16.33
C GLU A 37 -20.98 6.91 17.21
N GLY A 38 -21.29 5.64 16.96
CA GLY A 38 -22.10 4.83 17.88
C GLY A 38 -21.33 4.30 19.10
N LEU A 39 -19.99 4.39 19.11
CA LEU A 39 -19.14 3.76 20.12
C LEU A 39 -18.70 4.74 21.21
N ALA A 40 -18.71 4.31 22.47
CA ALA A 40 -18.04 5.04 23.53
C ALA A 40 -16.52 5.04 23.30
N GLY A 41 -15.82 6.11 23.70
CA GLY A 41 -14.36 6.18 23.54
C GLY A 41 -13.61 5.01 24.18
N SER A 42 -14.11 4.50 25.32
CA SER A 42 -13.58 3.31 25.97
C SER A 42 -13.66 2.04 25.11
N GLU A 43 -14.70 1.89 24.29
CA GLU A 43 -14.82 0.76 23.36
C GLU A 43 -13.80 0.85 22.23
N MET A 44 -13.48 2.07 21.77
CA MET A 44 -12.45 2.31 20.77
C MET A 44 -11.06 1.96 21.31
N THR A 45 -10.75 2.38 22.55
CA THR A 45 -9.52 1.98 23.25
C THR A 45 -9.44 0.46 23.42
N ARG A 46 -10.55 -0.20 23.79
CA ARG A 46 -10.59 -1.66 23.93
C ARG A 46 -10.31 -2.38 22.60
N LYS A 47 -10.81 -1.83 21.48
CA LYS A 47 -10.55 -2.34 20.12
C LYS A 47 -9.08 -2.20 19.73
N ASP A 48 -8.46 -1.06 20.02
CA ASP A 48 -7.03 -0.83 19.80
C ASP A 48 -6.17 -1.81 20.63
N GLU A 49 -6.47 -1.98 21.92
CA GLU A 49 -5.78 -2.95 22.77
C GLU A 49 -5.94 -4.40 22.29
N LEU A 50 -7.13 -4.76 21.80
CA LEU A 50 -7.39 -6.07 21.22
C LEU A 50 -6.56 -6.27 19.95
N ALA A 51 -6.49 -5.26 19.07
CA ALA A 51 -5.67 -5.33 17.88
C ALA A 51 -4.20 -5.57 18.23
N LYS A 52 -3.64 -4.79 19.16
CA LYS A 52 -2.24 -4.96 19.64
C LYS A 52 -1.98 -6.38 20.16
N LYS A 53 -2.89 -6.94 20.97
CA LYS A 53 -2.79 -8.32 21.48
C LYS A 53 -2.84 -9.36 20.36
N LEU A 54 -3.70 -9.16 19.36
CA LEU A 54 -3.80 -10.05 18.20
C LEU A 54 -2.49 -10.06 17.40
N PHE A 55 -1.95 -8.89 17.07
CA PHE A 55 -0.66 -8.76 16.38
C PHE A 55 0.48 -9.46 17.14
N MET A 56 0.57 -9.28 18.46
CA MET A 56 1.54 -9.98 19.30
C MET A 56 1.37 -11.51 19.24
N SER A 57 0.13 -11.99 19.40
CA SER A 57 -0.14 -13.43 19.46
C SER A 57 0.08 -14.17 18.14
N GLN A 58 -0.02 -13.46 17.02
CA GLN A 58 0.19 -14.01 15.67
C GLN A 58 1.65 -13.91 15.20
N GLY A 59 2.54 -13.36 16.03
CA GLY A 59 3.96 -13.22 15.68
C GLY A 59 4.20 -12.22 14.54
N ILE A 60 3.29 -11.26 14.35
CA ILE A 60 3.43 -10.23 13.31
C ILE A 60 4.33 -9.13 13.88
N THR A 61 5.62 -9.41 13.89
CA THR A 61 6.67 -8.52 14.37
C THR A 61 7.56 -8.07 13.22
N PHE A 62 8.22 -6.92 13.37
CA PHE A 62 9.29 -6.49 12.49
C PHE A 62 10.58 -6.34 13.31
N THR A 63 11.70 -6.74 12.71
CA THR A 63 13.01 -6.64 13.35
C THR A 63 13.51 -5.20 13.24
N VAL A 64 13.67 -4.54 14.39
CA VAL A 64 14.40 -3.26 14.43
C VAL A 64 15.86 -3.56 14.73
N TYR A 65 16.73 -3.27 13.75
CA TYR A 65 18.17 -3.30 13.96
C TYR A 65 18.61 -2.03 14.69
N SER A 66 18.31 -1.95 15.98
CA SER A 66 18.93 -0.97 16.87
C SER A 66 20.06 -1.65 17.64
N SER A 67 21.30 -1.20 17.43
CA SER A 67 22.47 -1.55 18.26
C SER A 67 22.83 -3.05 18.34
N GLY A 68 22.76 -3.79 17.22
CA GLY A 68 23.35 -5.14 17.11
C GLY A 68 22.51 -6.29 17.70
N GLU A 69 21.46 -5.99 18.46
CA GLU A 69 20.44 -6.95 18.89
C GLU A 69 19.16 -6.73 18.06
N GLY A 70 18.66 -7.80 17.44
CA GLY A 70 17.39 -7.78 16.71
C GLY A 70 16.23 -7.75 17.71
N ILE A 71 15.80 -6.56 18.12
CA ILE A 71 14.61 -6.41 18.97
C ILE A 71 13.39 -6.55 18.06
N GLU A 72 12.62 -7.61 18.25
CA GLU A 72 11.30 -7.76 17.62
C GLU A 72 10.35 -6.70 18.19
N LYS A 73 9.83 -5.83 17.31
CA LYS A 73 8.76 -4.89 17.66
C LYS A 73 7.46 -5.30 17.00
N ILE A 74 6.37 -5.07 17.71
CA ILE A 74 5.01 -5.23 17.17
C ILE A 74 4.84 -4.24 16.03
N PHE A 75 4.39 -4.73 14.88
CA PHE A 75 4.05 -3.85 13.77
C PHE A 75 2.97 -2.84 14.21
N PRO A 76 3.21 -1.51 14.08
CA PRO A 76 2.22 -0.52 14.50
C PRO A 76 0.99 -0.66 13.61
N PHE A 77 -0.16 -0.89 14.25
CA PHE A 77 -1.44 -1.04 13.57
C PHE A 77 -2.38 0.07 14.04
N ASP A 78 -2.99 0.74 13.07
CA ASP A 78 -4.07 1.70 13.31
C ASP A 78 -5.41 1.04 12.94
N ILE A 79 -6.39 1.17 13.84
CA ILE A 79 -7.73 0.61 13.65
C ILE A 79 -8.59 1.45 12.68
N ILE A 80 -8.16 2.67 12.34
CA ILE A 80 -8.82 3.53 11.36
C ILE A 80 -8.35 3.11 9.95
N PRO A 81 -9.24 2.59 9.09
CA PRO A 81 -8.85 2.09 7.78
C PRO A 81 -8.54 3.24 6.83
N ARG A 82 -7.60 2.99 5.90
CA ARG A 82 -7.48 3.76 4.66
C ARG A 82 -8.50 3.24 3.65
N ILE A 83 -9.56 4.00 3.42
CA ILE A 83 -10.62 3.63 2.47
C ILE A 83 -10.26 4.22 1.11
N ILE A 84 -10.25 3.37 0.08
CA ILE A 84 -10.08 3.75 -1.32
C ILE A 84 -11.36 3.35 -2.05
N SER A 85 -12.00 4.28 -2.74
CA SER A 85 -13.22 4.00 -3.50
C SER A 85 -12.92 3.05 -4.67
N ASN A 86 -13.94 2.32 -5.12
CA ASN A 86 -13.79 1.43 -6.27
C ASN A 86 -13.37 2.19 -7.54
N SER A 87 -13.89 3.40 -7.75
CA SER A 87 -13.50 4.25 -8.89
C SER A 87 -12.04 4.67 -8.86
N GLU A 88 -11.51 5.03 -7.70
CA GLU A 88 -10.09 5.34 -7.53
C GLU A 88 -9.23 4.09 -7.76
N TRP A 89 -9.63 2.96 -7.16
CA TRP A 89 -8.90 1.71 -7.29
C TRP A 89 -8.82 1.23 -8.74
N LEU A 90 -9.91 1.31 -9.52
CA LEU A 90 -9.89 0.95 -10.94
C LEU A 90 -8.89 1.79 -11.75
N ARG A 91 -8.76 3.08 -11.44
CA ARG A 91 -7.78 3.96 -12.08
C ARG A 91 -6.35 3.60 -11.67
N ILE A 92 -6.13 3.36 -10.37
CA ILE A 92 -4.84 2.92 -9.82
C ILE A 92 -4.41 1.60 -10.46
N GLU A 93 -5.29 0.60 -10.46
CA GLU A 93 -5.02 -0.74 -11.00
C GLU A 93 -4.64 -0.67 -12.48
N ALA A 94 -5.40 0.08 -13.29
CA ALA A 94 -5.09 0.27 -14.70
C ALA A 94 -3.72 0.94 -14.91
N GLY A 95 -3.41 1.97 -14.12
CA GLY A 95 -2.12 2.68 -14.15
C GLY A 95 -0.95 1.77 -13.77
N ILE A 96 -1.08 0.98 -12.71
CA ILE A 96 -0.05 0.03 -12.27
C ILE A 96 0.17 -1.04 -13.35
N LYS A 97 -0.90 -1.63 -13.91
CA LYS A 97 -0.79 -2.63 -15.00
C LYS A 97 -0.05 -2.06 -16.21
N GLN A 98 -0.37 -0.83 -16.60
CA GLN A 98 0.32 -0.13 -17.68
C GLN A 98 1.82 0.07 -17.36
N ARG A 99 2.13 0.55 -16.16
CA ARG A 99 3.51 0.81 -15.72
C ARG A 99 4.35 -0.46 -15.68
N LEU A 100 3.84 -1.54 -15.08
CA LEU A 100 4.55 -2.82 -15.00
C LEU A 100 4.80 -3.45 -16.37
N LYS A 101 3.86 -3.29 -17.31
CA LYS A 101 4.05 -3.70 -18.70
C LYS A 101 5.21 -2.93 -19.34
N ALA A 102 5.24 -1.60 -19.17
CA ALA A 102 6.32 -0.78 -19.71
C ALA A 102 7.69 -1.14 -19.09
N LEU A 103 7.74 -1.39 -17.78
CA LEU A 103 8.97 -1.79 -17.08
C LEU A 103 9.51 -3.14 -17.56
N ASN A 104 8.64 -4.15 -17.76
CA ASN A 104 9.08 -5.43 -18.30
C ASN A 104 9.60 -5.32 -19.75
N ILE A 105 8.93 -4.51 -20.59
CA ILE A 105 9.40 -4.24 -21.96
C ILE A 105 10.74 -3.50 -21.92
N PHE A 106 10.91 -2.52 -21.02
CA PHE A 106 12.17 -1.81 -20.83
C PHE A 106 13.30 -2.75 -20.43
N LEU A 107 13.08 -3.63 -19.43
CA LEU A 107 14.08 -4.60 -19.01
C LEU A 107 14.47 -5.56 -20.15
N LYS A 108 13.49 -6.05 -20.91
CA LYS A 108 13.76 -6.85 -22.12
C LYS A 108 14.64 -6.11 -23.10
N ASP A 109 14.27 -4.87 -23.43
CA ASP A 109 14.99 -4.06 -24.42
C ASP A 109 16.43 -3.78 -23.97
N ILE A 110 16.64 -3.38 -22.72
CA ILE A 110 17.96 -3.11 -22.15
C ILE A 110 18.89 -4.33 -22.23
N TYR A 111 18.36 -5.53 -21.97
CA TYR A 111 19.15 -6.75 -22.04
C TYR A 111 19.24 -7.36 -23.44
N HIS A 112 18.60 -6.77 -24.46
CA HIS A 112 18.59 -7.29 -25.83
C HIS A 112 18.90 -6.20 -26.87
N GLN A 113 17.88 -5.69 -27.56
CA GLN A 113 18.05 -4.85 -28.76
C GLN A 113 18.42 -3.40 -28.43
N GLN A 114 18.14 -2.93 -27.23
CA GLN A 114 18.49 -1.60 -26.72
C GLN A 114 17.97 -0.47 -27.62
N PHE A 115 16.77 -0.62 -28.17
CA PHE A 115 16.12 0.39 -29.00
C PHE A 115 15.96 1.70 -28.25
N ILE A 116 15.57 1.68 -26.98
CA ILE A 116 15.38 2.89 -26.17
C ILE A 116 16.66 3.72 -26.00
N ILE A 117 17.82 3.07 -26.06
CA ILE A 117 19.14 3.73 -26.03
C ILE A 117 19.49 4.22 -27.43
N LYS A 118 19.31 3.39 -28.46
CA LYS A 118 19.61 3.72 -29.87
C LYS A 118 18.78 4.90 -30.38
N ASP A 119 17.54 5.00 -29.92
CA ASP A 119 16.60 6.07 -30.25
C ASP A 119 16.85 7.34 -29.40
N GLY A 120 17.78 7.30 -28.44
CA GLY A 120 18.18 8.45 -27.62
C GLY A 120 17.19 8.83 -26.52
N VAL A 121 16.18 8.00 -26.23
CA VAL A 121 15.18 8.26 -25.18
C VAL A 121 15.77 8.08 -23.79
N VAL A 122 16.56 7.02 -23.58
CA VAL A 122 17.30 6.78 -22.32
C VAL A 122 18.80 6.85 -22.59
N PRO A 123 19.55 7.74 -21.92
CA PRO A 123 20.99 7.80 -22.06
C PRO A 123 21.68 6.49 -21.65
N ALA A 124 22.56 5.97 -22.51
CA ALA A 124 23.34 4.76 -22.24
C ALA A 124 24.10 4.81 -20.90
N ALA A 125 24.59 6.01 -20.54
CA ALA A 125 25.32 6.22 -19.30
C ALA A 125 24.49 5.86 -18.06
N LEU A 126 23.19 6.19 -18.01
CA LEU A 126 22.32 5.88 -16.87
C LEU A 126 22.14 4.37 -16.66
N VAL A 127 22.16 3.60 -17.75
CA VAL A 127 22.01 2.16 -17.72
C VAL A 127 23.34 1.51 -17.32
N TYR A 128 24.43 1.81 -18.03
CA TYR A 128 25.70 1.11 -17.86
C TYR A 128 26.51 1.54 -16.64
N SER A 129 26.23 2.71 -16.06
CA SER A 129 26.81 3.10 -14.77
C SER A 129 26.07 2.54 -13.58
N CYS A 130 24.88 1.94 -13.78
CA CYS A 130 24.07 1.39 -12.70
C CYS A 130 24.75 0.13 -12.13
N PRO A 131 25.09 0.08 -10.82
CA PRO A 131 25.70 -1.11 -10.21
C PRO A 131 24.83 -2.36 -10.28
N GLN A 132 23.52 -2.19 -10.48
CA GLN A 132 22.52 -3.25 -10.56
C GLN A 132 22.30 -3.75 -11.99
N PHE A 133 22.96 -3.16 -12.99
CA PHE A 133 22.97 -3.70 -14.35
C PHE A 133 23.82 -4.97 -14.42
N LEU A 134 23.20 -6.09 -14.83
CA LEU A 134 23.86 -7.39 -14.91
C LEU A 134 24.26 -7.69 -16.35
N ARG A 135 25.56 -7.67 -16.65
CA ARG A 135 26.07 -7.97 -18.00
C ARG A 135 25.78 -9.41 -18.41
N GLU A 136 25.68 -10.29 -17.44
CA GLU A 136 25.38 -11.71 -17.58
C GLU A 136 23.97 -11.97 -18.11
N MET A 137 23.06 -11.00 -17.96
CA MET A 137 21.68 -11.09 -18.46
C MET A 137 21.55 -10.71 -19.94
N MET A 138 22.63 -10.24 -20.58
CA MET A 138 22.58 -9.84 -21.99
C MET A 138 22.24 -11.03 -22.89
N ASN A 139 21.19 -10.86 -23.71
CA ASN A 139 20.62 -11.86 -24.62
C ASN A 139 20.13 -13.13 -23.93
N VAL A 140 19.79 -13.06 -22.64
CA VAL A 140 19.15 -14.15 -21.92
C VAL A 140 17.64 -14.07 -22.14
N ASP A 141 17.09 -15.05 -22.84
CA ASP A 141 15.65 -15.24 -22.97
C ASP A 141 15.08 -15.75 -21.64
N VAL A 142 14.13 -15.00 -21.07
CA VAL A 142 13.39 -15.40 -19.86
C VAL A 142 12.01 -15.93 -20.24
N PRO A 143 11.42 -16.86 -19.46
CA PRO A 143 10.08 -17.36 -19.74
C PRO A 143 9.06 -16.23 -19.88
N HIS A 144 8.29 -16.28 -20.98
CA HIS A 144 7.22 -15.33 -21.27
C HIS A 144 7.63 -13.84 -21.32
N ASP A 145 8.91 -13.54 -21.45
CA ASP A 145 9.45 -12.17 -21.38
C ASP A 145 9.13 -11.43 -20.06
N VAL A 146 8.93 -12.17 -18.96
CA VAL A 146 8.65 -11.61 -17.64
C VAL A 146 9.93 -11.52 -16.82
N TYR A 147 10.41 -10.28 -16.61
CA TYR A 147 11.58 -9.99 -15.78
C TYR A 147 11.18 -9.71 -14.34
N THR A 148 10.07 -9.00 -14.15
CA THR A 148 9.52 -8.67 -12.83
C THR A 148 8.17 -9.36 -12.66
N HIS A 149 8.19 -10.49 -11.95
CA HIS A 149 7.01 -11.32 -11.68
C HIS A 149 6.13 -10.70 -10.60
N VAL A 150 6.75 -10.12 -9.58
CA VAL A 150 6.09 -9.40 -8.48
C VAL A 150 6.76 -8.05 -8.35
N ALA A 151 5.94 -7.00 -8.27
CA ALA A 151 6.40 -5.63 -8.09
C ALA A 151 5.60 -4.95 -6.97
N GLY A 152 6.31 -4.23 -6.10
CA GLY A 152 5.70 -3.24 -5.21
C GLY A 152 5.73 -1.87 -5.89
N VAL A 153 4.63 -1.13 -5.85
CA VAL A 153 4.56 0.24 -6.36
C VAL A 153 4.12 1.14 -5.23
N ASP A 154 5.03 2.01 -4.78
CA ASP A 154 4.77 2.88 -3.66
C ASP A 154 4.02 4.12 -4.15
N LEU A 155 2.79 4.28 -3.65
CA LEU A 155 1.89 5.35 -4.04
C LEU A 155 1.71 6.34 -2.89
N ILE A 156 1.68 7.62 -3.24
CA ILE A 156 1.17 8.68 -2.37
C ILE A 156 -0.05 9.33 -2.99
N ARG A 157 -0.89 9.88 -2.12
CA ARG A 157 -1.89 10.87 -2.52
C ARG A 157 -1.36 12.24 -2.13
N ASP A 158 -1.21 13.14 -3.09
CA ASP A 158 -0.73 14.50 -2.83
C ASP A 158 -1.90 15.43 -2.43
N HIS A 159 -1.60 16.67 -2.08
CA HIS A 159 -2.55 17.70 -1.65
C HIS A 159 -3.68 17.97 -2.66
N ASP A 160 -3.47 17.67 -3.93
CA ASP A 160 -4.46 17.77 -5.01
C ASP A 160 -5.46 16.60 -5.04
N GLY A 161 -5.24 15.56 -4.22
CA GLY A 161 -6.05 14.35 -4.16
C GLY A 161 -5.70 13.30 -5.21
N GLU A 162 -4.73 13.58 -6.09
CA GLU A 162 -4.27 12.65 -7.13
C GLU A 162 -3.19 11.70 -6.58
N PHE A 163 -3.08 10.53 -7.23
CA PHE A 163 -2.10 9.52 -6.86
C PHE A 163 -0.83 9.63 -7.71
N TYR A 164 0.32 9.54 -7.04
CA TYR A 164 1.65 9.60 -7.65
C TYR A 164 2.48 8.40 -7.23
N VAL A 165 3.32 7.91 -8.15
CA VAL A 165 4.31 6.87 -7.86
C VAL A 165 5.55 7.51 -7.28
N LEU A 166 5.94 7.10 -6.07
CA LEU A 166 7.22 7.46 -5.48
C LEU A 166 8.34 6.52 -5.90
N GLU A 167 8.08 5.21 -5.87
CA GLU A 167 9.10 4.19 -6.06
C GLU A 167 8.53 2.90 -6.67
N ASP A 168 9.36 2.22 -7.46
CA ASP A 168 9.09 0.90 -8.01
C ASP A 168 10.03 -0.14 -7.37
N ASN A 169 9.46 -1.10 -6.64
CA ASN A 169 10.17 -2.19 -5.99
C ASN A 169 10.12 -3.46 -6.84
N LEU A 170 11.10 -3.64 -7.74
CA LEU A 170 11.11 -4.69 -8.76
C LEU A 170 12.04 -5.89 -8.45
N ARG A 171 12.71 -5.89 -7.30
CA ARG A 171 13.70 -6.92 -6.92
C ARG A 171 13.05 -8.03 -6.11
N THR A 172 12.89 -7.78 -4.82
CA THR A 172 12.31 -8.70 -3.85
C THR A 172 11.32 -7.92 -3.00
N PRO A 173 10.18 -7.48 -3.57
CA PRO A 173 9.20 -6.71 -2.82
C PRO A 173 8.65 -7.55 -1.67
N SER A 174 8.48 -6.91 -0.52
CA SER A 174 7.90 -7.50 0.69
C SER A 174 6.62 -6.73 1.07
N GLY A 175 5.90 -7.18 2.10
CA GLY A 175 4.74 -6.44 2.61
C GLY A 175 3.40 -7.17 2.56
N VAL A 176 3.28 -8.19 1.69
CA VAL A 176 2.02 -8.90 1.45
C VAL A 176 1.47 -9.58 2.70
N SER A 177 2.33 -10.16 3.53
CA SER A 177 1.93 -10.77 4.81
C SER A 177 1.22 -9.75 5.72
N TYR A 178 1.75 -8.52 5.82
CA TYR A 178 1.09 -7.46 6.60
C TYR A 178 -0.26 -7.07 6.00
N MET A 179 -0.40 -7.01 4.67
CA MET A 179 -1.69 -6.74 4.02
C MET A 179 -2.75 -7.80 4.40
N LEU A 180 -2.38 -9.08 4.32
CA LEU A 180 -3.28 -10.19 4.64
C LEU A 180 -3.68 -10.18 6.12
N GLU A 181 -2.71 -9.99 7.01
CA GLU A 181 -2.95 -9.96 8.46
C GLU A 181 -3.73 -8.71 8.91
N ASN A 182 -3.42 -7.54 8.35
CA ASN A 182 -4.19 -6.32 8.59
C ASN A 182 -5.66 -6.52 8.26
N ARG A 183 -5.97 -7.20 7.13
CA ARG A 183 -7.35 -7.51 6.78
C ARG A 183 -7.99 -8.49 7.75
N SER A 184 -7.30 -9.58 8.08
CA SER A 184 -7.76 -10.60 9.02
C SER A 184 -8.11 -10.00 10.39
N ILE A 185 -7.24 -9.14 10.91
CA ILE A 185 -7.44 -8.47 12.20
C ILE A 185 -8.58 -7.46 12.10
N THR A 186 -8.69 -6.69 11.01
CA THR A 186 -9.81 -5.75 10.82
C THR A 186 -11.18 -6.46 10.89
N TYR A 187 -11.32 -7.68 10.35
CA TYR A 187 -12.56 -8.48 10.51
C TYR A 187 -12.87 -8.85 11.97
N ARG A 188 -11.84 -9.05 12.80
CA ARG A 188 -12.02 -9.35 14.23
C ARG A 188 -12.35 -8.09 15.04
N ILE A 189 -11.77 -6.95 14.67
CA ILE A 189 -12.00 -5.68 15.37
C ILE A 189 -13.35 -5.05 15.02
N PHE A 190 -13.77 -5.13 13.75
CA PHE A 190 -15.03 -4.57 13.27
C PHE A 190 -15.89 -5.62 12.52
N PRO A 191 -16.39 -6.65 13.22
CA PRO A 191 -17.09 -7.77 12.59
C PRO A 191 -18.37 -7.35 11.84
N ASP A 192 -19.03 -6.29 12.28
CA ASP A 192 -20.28 -5.82 11.65
C ASP A 192 -20.06 -4.77 10.55
N LEU A 193 -18.88 -4.14 10.48
CA LEU A 193 -18.64 -2.97 9.62
C LEU A 193 -18.17 -3.39 8.22
N LEU A 194 -17.16 -4.26 8.16
CA LEU A 194 -16.60 -4.72 6.89
C LEU A 194 -17.62 -5.45 6.00
N PRO A 195 -18.45 -6.38 6.53
CA PRO A 195 -19.46 -7.05 5.71
C PRO A 195 -20.51 -6.09 5.12
N LYS A 196 -20.78 -4.97 5.80
CA LYS A 196 -21.72 -3.94 5.33
C LYS A 196 -21.09 -2.95 4.35
N SER A 197 -19.77 -2.96 4.19
CA SER A 197 -19.01 -1.97 3.43
C SER A 197 -18.57 -2.45 2.03
N ASN A 198 -19.04 -3.62 1.57
CA ASN A 198 -18.72 -4.21 0.25
C ASN A 198 -17.20 -4.21 -0.08
N VAL A 199 -16.36 -4.44 0.92
CA VAL A 199 -14.90 -4.41 0.76
C VAL A 199 -14.43 -5.61 -0.07
N LEU A 200 -13.63 -5.34 -1.10
CA LEU A 200 -13.05 -6.39 -1.95
C LEU A 200 -12.09 -7.29 -1.16
N PRO A 201 -12.12 -8.62 -1.35
CA PRO A 201 -11.24 -9.55 -0.65
C PRO A 201 -9.78 -9.40 -1.10
N VAL A 202 -8.84 -9.76 -0.21
CA VAL A 202 -7.39 -9.80 -0.51
C VAL A 202 -6.80 -11.21 -0.34
N LYS A 203 -7.61 -12.18 0.10
CA LYS A 203 -7.18 -13.54 0.46
C LYS A 203 -6.79 -14.41 -0.73
N ASP A 204 -7.13 -13.99 -1.95
CA ASP A 204 -6.86 -14.75 -3.18
C ASP A 204 -5.45 -14.43 -3.74
N TYR A 205 -4.62 -13.71 -2.98
CA TYR A 205 -3.20 -13.57 -3.27
C TYR A 205 -2.55 -14.98 -3.25
N PRO A 206 -1.85 -15.41 -4.32
CA PRO A 206 -1.27 -16.75 -4.39
C PRO A 206 -0.28 -17.01 -3.24
N ASP A 207 -0.40 -18.17 -2.60
CA ASP A 207 0.61 -18.68 -1.63
C ASP A 207 1.98 -18.92 -2.29
#